data_AF-A0A961UWU6-F1
#
_entry.id   AF-A0A961UWU6-F1
#
_cell.length_a   1.000
_cell.length_b   1.000
_cell.length_c   1.000
_cell.angle_alpha   90.00
_cell.angle_beta   90.00
_cell.angle_gamma   90.00
#
_symmetry.space_group_name_H-M   'P 1'
#
loop_
_entity.id
_entity.type
_entity.pdbx_description
1 polymer ?
#
loop_
_entity_poly.entity_id
_entity_poly.type
_entity_poly.pdbx_seq_one_letter_code
_entity_poly.pdbx_strand_id
1 'polypeptide(L)'
;MTGELISFEDLLADTSVEDMRSELSSGGCSSSSCGSSAGPADMAPEVWAKIKDHPCYSEEAHHYFARMHVAVAPACNIQCNYCNRKYDCANESRP
;
A
#
# COMPACT_ATOMS: atom_id res chain seq x y z
N MET A 1 -15.81 30.76 -2.51
CA MET A 1 -14.98 29.55 -2.47
C MET A 1 -13.58 29.98 -2.10
N THR A 2 -13.32 30.13 -0.81
CA THR A 2 -11.99 30.45 -0.28
C THR A 2 -11.16 29.17 -0.33
N GLY A 3 -10.26 29.06 -1.30
CA GLY A 3 -9.32 27.96 -1.36
C GLY A 3 -8.33 28.08 -0.21
N GLU A 4 -8.28 27.07 0.63
CA GLU A 4 -7.30 26.94 1.69
C GLU A 4 -5.94 26.67 1.03
N LEU A 5 -5.04 27.65 1.10
CA LEU A 5 -3.70 27.56 0.54
C LEU A 5 -2.86 26.74 1.51
N ILE A 6 -2.54 25.51 1.13
CA ILE A 6 -1.68 24.61 1.90
C ILE A 6 -0.26 25.22 1.92
N SER A 7 0.35 25.42 3.10
CA SER A 7 1.68 26.03 3.22
C SER A 7 2.76 25.09 2.71
N PHE A 8 3.83 25.64 2.15
CA PHE A 8 4.95 24.84 1.61
C PHE A 8 5.63 24.01 2.71
N GLU A 9 5.63 24.50 3.94
CA GLU A 9 6.15 23.81 5.12
C GLU A 9 5.32 22.57 5.48
N ASP A 10 4.01 22.57 5.23
CA ASP A 10 3.13 21.43 5.51
C ASP A 10 3.33 20.29 4.50
N LEU A 11 3.76 20.61 3.27
CA LEU A 11 4.11 19.62 2.24
C LEU A 11 5.49 18.99 2.48
N LEU A 12 6.37 19.68 3.21
CA LEU A 12 7.69 19.20 3.60
C LEU A 12 7.72 18.58 4.99
N ALA A 13 6.59 18.54 5.69
CA ALA A 13 6.48 17.83 6.95
C ALA A 13 6.61 16.32 6.70
N ASP A 14 7.71 15.72 7.14
CA ASP A 14 7.90 14.27 7.12
C ASP A 14 6.90 13.64 8.09
N THR A 15 5.90 12.94 7.58
CA THR A 15 5.04 12.10 8.41
C THR A 15 5.84 10.88 8.88
N SER A 16 6.06 10.77 10.19
CA SER A 16 6.84 9.67 10.73
C SER A 16 6.04 8.36 10.67
N VAL A 17 6.76 7.23 10.59
CA VAL A 17 6.13 5.90 10.58
C VAL A 17 5.44 5.63 11.92
N GLU A 18 5.94 6.21 13.00
CA GLU A 18 5.35 6.17 14.34
C GLU A 18 4.00 6.90 14.39
N ASP A 19 3.88 8.08 13.77
CA ASP A 19 2.63 8.84 13.74
C ASP A 19 1.57 8.09 12.94
N MET A 20 1.94 7.53 11.78
CA MET A 20 1.01 6.68 11.01
C MET A 20 0.54 5.46 11.82
N ARG A 21 1.42 4.83 12.61
CA ARG A 21 1.07 3.72 13.53
C ARG A 21 0.15 4.15 14.69
N SER A 22 0.25 5.39 15.15
CA SER A 22 -0.66 5.92 16.16
C SER A 22 -2.07 6.08 15.58
N GLU A 23 -2.18 6.53 14.32
CA GLU A 23 -3.46 6.68 13.62
C GLU A 23 -4.13 5.33 13.28
N LEU A 24 -3.35 4.25 13.08
CA LEU A 24 -3.89 2.88 12.99
C LEU A 24 -4.74 2.50 14.23
N SER A 25 -4.36 2.98 15.41
CA SER A 25 -5.06 2.67 16.67
C SER A 25 -6.34 3.48 16.87
N SER A 26 -6.55 4.58 16.13
CA SER A 26 -7.60 5.57 16.40
C SER A 26 -8.88 5.38 15.56
N GLY A 27 -8.81 4.67 14.42
CA GLY A 27 -10.01 4.41 13.61
C GLY A 27 -9.76 3.56 12.37
N GLY A 28 -10.15 2.29 12.43
CA GLY A 28 -10.26 1.40 11.27
C GLY A 28 -11.67 1.32 10.70
N CYS A 29 -11.78 0.85 9.46
CA CYS A 29 -13.07 0.64 8.82
C CYS A 29 -13.95 -0.28 9.68
N SER A 30 -15.22 0.09 9.87
CA SER A 30 -16.16 -0.64 10.73
C SER A 30 -16.66 -1.96 10.14
N SER A 31 -16.11 -2.42 9.02
CA SER A 31 -16.55 -3.65 8.36
C SER A 31 -15.93 -4.87 9.05
N SER A 32 -16.74 -5.57 9.82
CA SER A 32 -16.42 -6.78 10.60
C SER A 32 -16.09 -8.05 9.78
N SER A 33 -15.75 -7.93 8.49
CA SER A 33 -15.77 -9.07 7.55
C SER A 33 -14.43 -9.44 6.92
N CYS A 34 -13.33 -8.74 7.18
CA CYS A 34 -12.05 -9.01 6.51
C CYS A 34 -10.92 -9.26 7.52
N GLY A 35 -10.31 -10.44 7.41
CA GLY A 35 -8.91 -10.69 7.78
C GLY A 35 -8.54 -10.80 9.26
N SER A 36 -7.44 -11.51 9.55
CA SER A 36 -6.85 -11.59 10.88
C SER A 36 -5.63 -10.67 10.98
N SER A 37 -5.55 -9.86 12.03
CA SER A 37 -4.41 -9.00 12.37
C SER A 37 -3.24 -9.76 13.02
N ALA A 38 -3.39 -11.07 13.26
CA ALA A 38 -2.39 -11.89 13.92
C ALA A 38 -1.26 -12.32 12.95
N GLY A 39 -0.02 -12.06 13.34
CA GLY A 39 1.15 -12.59 12.65
C GLY A 39 1.19 -14.12 12.74
N PRO A 40 1.53 -14.84 11.65
CA PRO A 40 1.62 -16.29 11.69
C PRO A 40 2.69 -16.72 12.70
N ALA A 41 2.32 -17.67 13.56
CA ALA A 41 3.15 -18.17 14.66
C ALA A 41 4.51 -18.76 14.21
N ASP A 42 4.68 -19.00 12.92
CA ASP A 42 5.83 -19.70 12.32
C ASP A 42 6.80 -18.78 11.55
N MET A 43 6.67 -17.45 11.62
CA MET A 43 7.57 -16.53 10.89
C MET A 43 8.70 -15.95 11.74
N ALA A 44 9.89 -15.83 11.13
CA ALA A 44 11.02 -15.12 11.73
C ALA A 44 10.70 -13.63 11.93
N PRO A 45 11.15 -13.01 13.04
CA PRO A 45 10.78 -11.64 13.41
C PRO A 45 11.20 -10.60 12.35
N GLU A 46 12.30 -10.85 11.65
CA GLU A 46 12.80 -9.98 10.58
C GLU A 46 11.88 -9.95 9.35
N VAL A 47 11.20 -11.05 9.08
CA VAL A 47 10.27 -11.18 7.95
C VAL A 47 8.94 -10.51 8.29
N TRP A 48 8.47 -10.71 9.52
CA TRP A 48 7.26 -10.06 10.03
C TRP A 48 7.35 -8.54 9.98
N ALA A 49 8.50 -7.97 10.33
CA ALA A 49 8.72 -6.53 10.29
C ALA A 49 8.53 -5.90 8.90
N LYS A 50 8.78 -6.65 7.82
CA LYS A 50 8.60 -6.18 6.43
C LYS A 50 7.16 -6.35 5.93
N ILE A 51 6.45 -7.34 6.46
CA ILE A 51 5.11 -7.71 6.00
C ILE A 51 4.04 -6.83 6.65
N LYS A 52 4.18 -6.57 7.96
CA LYS A 52 3.14 -5.92 8.77
C LYS A 52 2.69 -4.56 8.25
N ASP A 53 3.61 -3.79 7.65
CA ASP A 53 3.36 -2.42 7.16
C ASP A 53 3.14 -2.40 5.63
N HIS A 54 3.19 -3.56 4.95
CA HIS A 54 3.06 -3.63 3.50
C HIS A 54 1.60 -3.82 3.07
N PRO A 55 1.01 -2.90 2.27
CA PRO A 55 -0.42 -2.89 1.98
C PRO A 55 -0.91 -4.09 1.16
N CYS A 56 -0.03 -4.89 0.56
CA CYS A 56 -0.43 -6.09 -0.19
C CYS A 56 -0.37 -7.39 0.63
N TYR A 57 0.27 -7.36 1.80
CA TYR A 57 0.49 -8.56 2.61
C TYR A 57 -0.21 -8.49 3.97
N SER A 58 -0.59 -7.29 4.40
CA SER A 58 -1.33 -7.04 5.64
C SER A 58 -2.65 -6.33 5.29
N GLU A 59 -3.75 -6.87 5.77
CA GLU A 59 -5.10 -6.36 5.51
C GLU A 59 -5.31 -5.02 6.22
N GLU A 60 -4.92 -4.94 7.50
CA GLU A 60 -4.91 -3.70 8.27
C GLU A 60 -4.04 -2.63 7.58
N ALA A 61 -2.85 -2.98 7.10
CA ALA A 61 -1.95 -2.03 6.44
C ALA A 61 -2.50 -1.45 5.13
N HIS A 62 -3.37 -2.18 4.41
CA HIS A 62 -3.96 -1.71 3.16
C HIS A 62 -4.81 -0.43 3.35
N HIS A 63 -5.29 -0.18 4.56
CA HIS A 63 -6.12 0.98 4.87
C HIS A 63 -5.33 2.25 5.21
N TYR A 64 -4.07 2.11 5.62
CA TYR A 64 -3.26 3.22 6.15
C TYR A 64 -1.97 3.48 5.38
N PHE A 65 -1.44 2.46 4.71
CA PHE A 65 -0.21 2.56 3.95
C PHE A 65 -0.48 2.45 2.45
N ALA A 66 0.26 3.25 1.67
CA ALA A 66 0.16 3.26 0.22
C ALA A 66 1.46 2.74 -0.42
N ARG A 67 1.33 2.21 -1.64
CA ARG A 67 2.47 1.88 -2.51
C ARG A 67 2.36 2.66 -3.82
N MET A 68 3.49 3.05 -4.38
CA MET A 68 3.58 3.68 -5.69
C MET A 68 4.31 2.76 -6.67
N HIS A 69 3.71 2.51 -7.82
CA HIS A 69 4.36 1.78 -8.91
C HIS A 69 5.14 2.77 -9.80
N VAL A 70 6.42 2.50 -10.04
CA VAL A 70 7.25 3.30 -10.95
C VAL A 70 7.47 2.52 -12.24
N ALA A 71 7.15 3.14 -13.38
CA ALA A 71 7.23 2.52 -14.70
C ALA A 71 8.69 2.41 -15.22
N VAL A 72 9.46 1.49 -14.64
CA VAL A 72 10.87 1.26 -15.00
C VAL A 72 11.11 0.09 -15.96
N ALA A 73 10.10 -0.76 -16.21
CA ALA A 73 10.24 -2.01 -16.95
C ALA A 73 9.34 -2.04 -18.22
N PRO A 74 9.84 -1.59 -19.39
CA PRO A 74 9.05 -1.50 -20.63
C PRO A 74 8.96 -2.81 -21.43
N ALA A 75 9.73 -3.84 -21.07
CA ALA A 75 9.79 -5.10 -21.81
C ALA A 75 9.69 -6.32 -20.89
N CYS A 76 9.00 -7.35 -21.38
CA CYS A 76 8.89 -8.66 -20.74
C CYS A 76 9.57 -9.74 -21.59
N ASN A 77 10.19 -10.73 -20.93
CA ASN A 77 10.83 -11.89 -21.58
C ASN A 77 9.83 -13.00 -21.99
N ILE A 78 8.58 -12.94 -21.51
CA ILE A 78 7.52 -13.90 -21.83
C ILE A 78 6.28 -13.20 -22.38
N GLN A 79 5.49 -13.90 -23.18
CA GLN A 79 4.24 -13.41 -23.76
C GLN A 79 3.07 -14.23 -23.21
N CYS A 80 2.33 -13.66 -22.27
CA CYS A 80 1.11 -14.28 -21.75
C CYS A 80 -0.01 -14.23 -22.79
N ASN A 81 -0.93 -15.21 -22.76
CA ASN A 81 -2.04 -15.29 -23.72
C ASN A 81 -3.09 -14.16 -23.55
N TYR A 82 -3.11 -13.51 -22.38
CA TYR A 82 -4.06 -12.46 -22.02
C TYR A 82 -3.46 -11.05 -21.99
N CYS A 83 -2.18 -10.89 -22.36
CA CYS A 83 -1.51 -9.60 -22.27
C CYS A 83 -1.12 -9.08 -23.65
N ASN A 84 -1.49 -7.85 -23.99
CA ASN A 84 -1.06 -7.20 -25.22
C ASN A 84 -0.12 -6.05 -24.88
N ARG A 85 1.19 -6.21 -25.16
CA ARG A 85 2.25 -5.25 -24.75
C ARG A 85 2.12 -3.84 -25.34
N LYS A 86 1.24 -3.63 -26.32
CA LYS A 86 0.96 -2.30 -26.87
C LYS A 86 0.04 -1.47 -25.99
N TYR A 87 -0.68 -2.10 -25.08
CA TYR A 87 -1.67 -1.48 -24.22
C TYR A 87 -1.39 -1.87 -22.77
N ASP A 88 -1.85 -1.06 -21.82
CA ASP A 88 -1.93 -1.54 -20.44
C ASP A 88 -2.81 -2.79 -20.43
N CYS A 89 -2.28 -3.90 -19.93
CA CYS A 89 -2.96 -5.18 -20.08
C CYS A 89 -4.30 -5.09 -19.36
N ALA A 90 -5.41 -5.12 -20.11
CA ALA A 90 -6.76 -4.81 -19.62
C ALA A 90 -7.25 -5.72 -18.47
N ASN A 91 -6.57 -6.86 -18.28
CA ASN A 91 -6.82 -7.83 -17.22
C ASN A 91 -5.70 -7.89 -16.17
N GLU A 92 -4.68 -7.05 -16.30
CA GLU A 92 -3.76 -6.74 -15.22
C GLU A 92 -4.44 -5.61 -14.44
N SER A 93 -5.05 -5.92 -13.31
CA SER A 93 -5.54 -4.94 -12.35
C SER A 93 -4.32 -4.26 -11.70
N ARG A 94 -3.61 -3.46 -12.50
CA ARG A 94 -2.68 -2.43 -12.01
C ARG A 94 -3.56 -1.27 -11.52
N PRO A 95 -3.65 -1.02 -10.20
CA PRO A 95 -3.93 0.35 -9.77
C PRO A 95 -2.81 1.28 -10.24
#